data_AF-A0A444ZIK0-F1
#
_entry.id   AF-A0A444ZIK0-F1
#
_cell.length_a   1.000
_cell.length_b   1.000
_cell.length_c   1.000
_cell.angle_alpha   90.00
_cell.angle_beta   90.00
_cell.angle_gamma   90.00
#
_symmetry.space_group_name_H-M   'P 1'
#
loop_
_entity.id
_entity.type
_entity.pdbx_description
1 polymer ?
#
loop_
_entity_poly.entity_id
_entity_poly.type
_entity_poly.pdbx_seq_one_letter_code
_entity_poly.pdbx_strand_id
1 'polypeptide(L)'
;MKNEEIESFKWLFECWLHCMGGNAPKGFLTDQCTSMKRALEACMPTTIHHWCIWHIMKKIPSKLNGYKGHAEIEQEMSQVVWNSHSKDSFDRNWNDFLLNFGLVDNKWLSDLYEDRHIWVPIYLDHHF
;
A
#
# COMPACT_ATOMS: atom_id res chain seq x y z
N MET A 1 -0.63 -23.12 8.55
CA MET A 1 -0.86 -22.65 7.17
C MET A 1 -2.15 -21.86 7.18
N LYS A 2 -2.11 -20.57 6.86
CA LYS A 2 -3.33 -19.75 6.73
C LYS A 2 -3.93 -20.03 5.35
N ASN A 3 -5.23 -20.32 5.29
CA ASN A 3 -5.97 -20.43 4.03
C ASN A 3 -6.05 -19.04 3.37
N GLU A 4 -4.96 -18.61 2.72
CA GLU A 4 -4.95 -17.46 1.80
C GLU A 4 -5.50 -17.86 0.42
N GLU A 5 -6.52 -18.71 0.44
CA GLU A 5 -7.23 -19.15 -0.76
C GLU A 5 -8.28 -18.11 -1.12
N ILE A 6 -8.38 -17.79 -2.41
CA ILE A 6 -9.32 -16.80 -2.95
C ILE A 6 -10.75 -17.07 -2.46
N GLU A 7 -11.17 -18.33 -2.38
CA GLU A 7 -12.52 -18.72 -1.94
C GLU A 7 -12.80 -18.34 -0.48
N SER A 8 -11.80 -18.40 0.39
CA SER A 8 -11.97 -17.97 1.79
C SER A 8 -12.21 -16.45 1.89
N PHE A 9 -11.52 -15.67 1.06
CA PHE A 9 -11.73 -14.22 1.01
C PHE A 9 -13.02 -13.82 0.32
N LYS A 10 -13.44 -14.54 -0.73
CA LYS A 10 -14.74 -14.32 -1.37
C LYS A 10 -15.87 -14.49 -0.38
N TRP A 11 -15.89 -15.62 0.34
CA TRP A 11 -16.89 -15.87 1.37
C TRP A 11 -16.92 -14.76 2.42
N LEU A 12 -15.74 -14.31 2.89
CA LEU A 12 -15.64 -13.21 3.83
C LEU A 12 -16.23 -11.90 3.28
N PHE A 13 -15.91 -11.53 2.04
CA PHE A 13 -16.40 -10.29 1.43
C PHE A 13 -17.89 -10.35 1.11
N GLU A 14 -18.42 -11.50 0.71
CA GLU A 14 -19.86 -11.72 0.52
C GLU A 14 -20.63 -11.58 1.84
N CYS A 15 -20.14 -12.22 2.91
CA CYS A 15 -20.74 -12.07 4.24
C CYS A 15 -20.68 -10.62 4.73
N TRP A 16 -19.55 -9.94 4.53
CA TRP A 16 -19.41 -8.53 4.90
C TRP A 16 -20.40 -7.66 4.11
N LEU A 17 -20.48 -7.83 2.78
CA LEU A 17 -21.38 -7.06 1.92
C LEU A 17 -22.85 -7.28 2.30
N HIS A 18 -23.21 -8.52 2.64
CA HIS A 18 -24.53 -8.85 3.14
C HIS A 18 -24.86 -8.11 4.45
N CYS A 19 -23.93 -8.11 5.41
CA CYS A 19 -24.08 -7.36 6.67
C CYS A 19 -24.20 -5.84 6.44
N MET A 20 -23.61 -5.32 5.37
CA MET A 20 -23.72 -3.91 4.96
C MET A 20 -24.96 -3.61 4.09
N GLY A 21 -25.89 -4.56 3.99
CA GLY A 21 -27.14 -4.40 3.23
C GLY A 21 -26.92 -4.31 1.72
N GLY A 22 -25.85 -4.91 1.19
CA GLY A 22 -25.50 -4.85 -0.23
C GLY A 22 -24.74 -3.59 -0.64
N ASN A 23 -24.39 -2.72 0.31
CA ASN A 23 -23.70 -1.47 0.01
C ASN A 23 -22.18 -1.65 0.06
N ALA A 24 -21.56 -1.71 -1.12
CA ALA A 24 -20.11 -1.77 -1.26
C ALA A 24 -19.48 -0.40 -0.90
N PRO A 25 -18.35 -0.38 -0.20
CA PRO A 25 -17.66 0.86 0.13
C PRO A 25 -16.92 1.38 -1.11
N LYS A 26 -16.56 2.66 -1.10
CA LYS A 26 -15.74 3.24 -2.19
C LYS A 26 -14.32 2.67 -2.20
N GLY A 27 -13.74 2.44 -1.02
CA GLY A 27 -12.40 1.91 -0.86
C GLY A 27 -12.35 0.83 0.22
N PHE A 28 -11.45 -0.14 0.05
CA PHE A 28 -11.15 -1.17 1.03
C PHE A 28 -9.64 -1.25 1.23
N LEU A 29 -9.19 -1.11 2.49
CA LEU A 29 -7.77 -1.12 2.83
C LEU A 29 -7.36 -2.52 3.30
N THR A 30 -6.48 -3.19 2.56
CA THR A 30 -5.88 -4.47 3.00
C THR A 30 -4.38 -4.48 2.74
N ASP A 31 -3.72 -5.60 3.02
CA ASP A 31 -2.32 -5.79 2.61
C ASP A 31 -2.20 -6.03 1.09
N GLN A 32 -0.98 -6.35 0.64
CA GLN A 32 -0.65 -6.63 -0.77
C GLN A 32 -1.01 -8.07 -1.21
N CYS A 33 -2.01 -8.70 -0.58
CA CYS A 33 -2.42 -10.06 -0.93
C CYS A 33 -3.22 -10.09 -2.26
N THR A 34 -2.65 -10.74 -3.27
CA THR A 34 -3.31 -10.91 -4.58
C THR A 34 -4.62 -11.70 -4.48
N SER A 35 -4.70 -12.68 -3.57
CA SER A 35 -5.93 -13.44 -3.35
C SER A 35 -7.05 -12.55 -2.80
N MET A 36 -6.74 -11.65 -1.85
CA MET A 36 -7.70 -10.66 -1.34
C MET A 36 -8.15 -9.70 -2.44
N LYS A 37 -7.21 -9.16 -3.23
CA LYS A 37 -7.55 -8.25 -4.34
C LYS A 37 -8.54 -8.92 -5.31
N ARG A 38 -8.24 -10.14 -5.75
CA ARG A 38 -9.10 -10.88 -6.69
C ARG A 38 -10.47 -11.21 -6.11
N ALA A 39 -10.53 -11.55 -4.82
CA ALA A 39 -11.80 -11.79 -4.15
C ALA A 39 -12.61 -10.49 -4.00
N LEU A 40 -11.96 -9.37 -3.66
CA LEU A 40 -12.61 -8.06 -3.55
C LEU A 40 -13.19 -7.63 -4.90
N GLU A 41 -12.41 -7.73 -5.99
CA GLU A 41 -12.87 -7.41 -7.35
C GLU A 41 -14.04 -8.29 -7.81
N ALA A 42 -14.10 -9.54 -7.36
CA ALA A 42 -15.19 -10.46 -7.67
C ALA A 42 -16.48 -10.13 -6.90
N CYS A 43 -16.37 -9.79 -5.61
CA CYS A 43 -17.53 -9.56 -4.74
C CYS A 43 -18.04 -8.11 -4.78
N MET A 44 -17.14 -7.14 -4.98
CA MET A 44 -17.38 -5.70 -4.91
C MET A 44 -16.58 -4.98 -6.02
N PRO A 45 -16.94 -5.13 -7.30
CA PRO A 45 -16.15 -4.65 -8.45
C PRO A 45 -16.03 -3.11 -8.51
N THR A 46 -16.89 -2.37 -7.82
CA THR A 46 -16.83 -0.90 -7.74
C THR A 46 -15.96 -0.39 -6.61
N THR A 47 -15.48 -1.27 -5.72
CA THR A 47 -14.65 -0.92 -4.57
C THR A 47 -13.19 -0.86 -4.99
N ILE A 48 -12.54 0.25 -4.71
CA ILE A 48 -11.10 0.44 -4.97
C ILE A 48 -10.30 -0.27 -3.89
N HIS A 49 -9.36 -1.12 -4.31
CA HIS A 49 -8.42 -1.74 -3.38
C HIS A 49 -7.28 -0.78 -3.06
N HIS A 50 -7.12 -0.43 -1.78
CA HIS A 50 -6.00 0.35 -1.28
C HIS A 50 -5.06 -0.52 -0.47
N TRP A 51 -3.75 -0.30 -0.63
CA TRP A 51 -2.77 -0.98 0.21
C TRP A 51 -2.56 -0.24 1.51
N CYS A 52 -2.56 -1.02 2.59
CA CYS A 52 -2.34 -0.54 3.93
C CYS A 52 -0.89 -0.10 4.12
N ILE A 53 -0.70 1.21 4.30
CA ILE A 53 0.62 1.83 4.55
C ILE A 53 1.33 1.14 5.71
N TRP A 54 0.63 0.84 6.80
CA TRP A 54 1.22 0.16 7.95
C TRP A 54 1.86 -1.19 7.59
N HIS A 55 1.23 -1.97 6.71
CA HIS A 55 1.80 -3.23 6.22
C HIS A 55 3.00 -3.00 5.30
N ILE A 56 3.01 -1.93 4.52
CA ILE A 56 4.16 -1.52 3.70
C ILE A 56 5.32 -1.11 4.60
N MET A 57 5.09 -0.25 5.58
CA MET A 57 6.11 0.22 6.53
C MET A 57 6.73 -0.94 7.30
N LYS A 58 5.93 -1.95 7.67
CA LYS A 58 6.43 -3.18 8.32
C LYS A 58 7.39 -4.02 7.47
N LYS A 59 7.37 -3.88 6.15
CA LYS A 59 8.31 -4.58 5.25
C LYS A 59 9.64 -3.86 5.13
N ILE A 60 9.72 -2.57 5.44
CA ILE A 60 10.93 -1.76 5.26
C ILE A 60 12.14 -2.37 5.98
N PRO A 61 12.06 -2.76 7.28
CA PRO A 61 13.22 -3.30 7.96
C PRO A 61 13.79 -4.55 7.27
N SER A 62 12.93 -5.46 6.81
CA SER A 62 13.39 -6.68 6.13
C SER A 62 13.86 -6.44 4.70
N LYS A 63 13.36 -5.38 4.03
CA LYS A 63 13.74 -5.02 2.67
C LYS A 63 15.03 -4.21 2.61
N LEU A 64 15.33 -3.43 3.65
CA LEU A 64 16.41 -2.45 3.65
C LEU A 64 17.48 -2.71 4.75
N ASN A 65 17.41 -3.79 5.53
CA ASN A 65 18.42 -4.15 6.53
C ASN A 65 19.85 -4.31 5.98
N GLY A 66 20.01 -4.57 4.68
CA GLY A 66 21.31 -4.68 4.02
C GLY A 66 22.01 -3.34 3.79
N TYR A 67 21.31 -2.22 3.97
CA TYR A 67 21.85 -0.88 3.76
C TYR A 67 22.42 -0.30 5.04
N LYS A 68 23.53 0.44 4.90
CA LYS A 68 24.06 1.24 6.02
C LYS A 68 23.03 2.33 6.36
N GLY A 69 22.80 2.54 7.66
CA GLY A 69 21.83 3.53 8.14
C GLY A 69 20.38 3.13 7.92
N HIS A 70 20.03 1.84 8.01
CA HIS A 70 18.65 1.36 7.82
C HIS A 70 17.63 2.03 8.76
N ALA A 71 18.03 2.42 9.97
CA ALA A 71 17.15 3.13 10.90
C ALA A 71 16.82 4.55 10.40
N GLU A 72 17.81 5.25 9.86
CA GLU A 72 17.65 6.57 9.23
C GLU A 72 16.82 6.46 7.95
N ILE A 73 17.04 5.41 7.14
CA ILE A 73 16.23 5.12 5.95
C ILE A 73 14.76 4.91 6.32
N GLU A 74 14.48 4.12 7.35
CA GLU A 74 13.12 3.88 7.85
C GLU A 74 12.45 5.18 8.31
N GLN A 75 13.18 6.02 9.04
CA GLN A 75 12.70 7.31 9.50
C GLN A 75 12.40 8.25 8.32
N GLU A 76 13.32 8.38 7.36
CA GLU A 76 13.16 9.27 6.22
C GLU A 76 12.02 8.82 5.32
N MET A 77 11.90 7.53 5.04
CA MET A 77 10.77 6.99 4.26
C MET A 77 9.43 7.32 4.92
N SER A 78 9.36 7.25 6.25
CA SER A 78 8.17 7.68 7.01
C SER A 78 7.88 9.18 6.80
N GLN A 79 8.90 10.05 6.87
CA GLN A 79 8.73 11.48 6.62
C GLN A 79 8.21 11.76 5.20
N VAL A 80 8.80 11.12 4.18
CA VAL A 80 8.39 11.27 2.77
C VAL A 80 6.93 10.88 2.58
N VAL A 81 6.50 9.76 3.16
CA VAL A 81 5.13 9.23 2.98
C VAL A 81 4.09 10.07 3.72
N TRP A 82 4.36 10.47 4.95
CA TRP A 82 3.36 11.11 5.82
C TRP A 82 3.33 12.64 5.75
N ASN A 83 4.46 13.29 5.43
CA ASN A 83 4.61 14.75 5.51
C ASN A 83 4.68 15.43 4.14
N SER A 84 4.28 14.73 3.08
CA SER A 84 4.14 15.34 1.75
C SER A 84 2.80 16.07 1.64
N HIS A 85 2.85 17.35 1.26
CA HIS A 85 1.67 18.23 1.17
C HIS A 85 1.06 18.32 -0.25
N SER A 86 1.74 17.78 -1.26
CA SER A 86 1.24 17.64 -2.62
C SER A 86 1.86 16.43 -3.33
N LYS A 87 1.24 16.01 -4.44
CA LYS A 87 1.81 14.95 -5.30
C LYS A 87 3.21 15.33 -5.79
N ASP A 88 3.38 16.57 -6.24
CA ASP A 88 4.69 17.08 -6.66
C ASP A 88 5.73 17.11 -5.53
N SER A 89 5.31 17.45 -4.29
CA SER A 89 6.24 17.41 -3.17
C SER A 89 6.62 15.98 -2.81
N PHE A 90 5.66 15.04 -2.90
CA PHE A 90 5.94 13.63 -2.68
C PHE A 90 6.94 13.10 -3.70
N ASP A 91 6.71 13.33 -4.99
CA ASP A 91 7.58 12.81 -6.05
C ASP A 91 9.00 13.35 -5.93
N ARG A 92 9.16 14.64 -5.57
CA ARG A 92 10.47 15.23 -5.28
C ARG A 92 11.13 14.61 -4.04
N ASN A 93 10.42 14.59 -2.91
CA ASN A 93 10.95 14.07 -1.65
C ASN A 93 11.32 12.58 -1.76
N TRP A 94 10.54 11.81 -2.51
CA TRP A 94 10.83 10.41 -2.81
C TRP A 94 12.12 10.26 -3.62
N ASN A 95 12.29 11.05 -4.68
CA ASN A 95 13.50 11.04 -5.48
C ASN A 95 14.75 11.46 -4.67
N ASP A 96 14.63 12.51 -3.85
CA ASP A 96 15.71 12.98 -2.98
C ASP A 96 16.09 11.90 -1.95
N PHE A 97 15.10 11.24 -1.36
CA PHE A 97 15.31 10.07 -0.49
C PHE A 97 16.10 8.96 -1.21
N LEU A 98 15.70 8.59 -2.43
CA LEU A 98 16.40 7.54 -3.18
C LEU A 98 17.86 7.92 -3.48
N LEU A 99 18.12 9.17 -3.85
CA LEU A 99 19.47 9.67 -4.15
C LEU A 99 20.33 9.73 -2.89
N ASN A 100 19.82 10.28 -1.80
CA ASN A 100 20.56 10.47 -0.55
C ASN A 100 21.04 9.16 0.09
N PHE A 101 20.26 8.10 -0.07
CA PHE A 101 20.56 6.79 0.51
C PHE A 101 21.11 5.77 -0.51
N GLY A 102 21.33 6.17 -1.78
CA GLY A 102 21.84 5.27 -2.82
C GLY A 102 20.87 4.12 -3.14
N LEU A 103 19.57 4.39 -3.12
CA LEU A 103 18.48 3.42 -3.28
C LEU A 103 17.85 3.43 -4.68
N VAL A 104 18.38 4.23 -5.62
CA VAL A 104 17.81 4.44 -6.97
C VAL A 104 17.58 3.12 -7.71
N ASP A 105 18.50 2.16 -7.61
CA ASP A 105 18.40 0.86 -8.28
C ASP A 105 17.62 -0.21 -7.48
N ASN A 106 17.03 0.17 -6.34
CA ASN A 106 16.27 -0.76 -5.51
C ASN A 106 14.92 -1.08 -6.18
N LYS A 107 14.83 -2.27 -6.77
CA LYS A 107 13.63 -2.74 -7.45
C LYS A 107 12.37 -2.67 -6.60
N TRP A 108 12.44 -3.02 -5.31
CA TRP A 108 11.26 -3.01 -4.45
C TRP A 108 10.73 -1.59 -4.23
N LEU A 109 11.60 -0.61 -4.06
CA LEU A 109 11.20 0.81 -3.94
C LEU A 109 10.69 1.36 -5.27
N SER A 110 11.26 0.95 -6.40
CA SER A 110 10.77 1.30 -7.73
C SER A 110 9.35 0.76 -7.96
N ASP A 111 9.13 -0.54 -7.71
CA ASP A 111 7.79 -1.16 -7.83
C ASP A 111 6.78 -0.44 -6.89
N LEU A 112 7.20 -0.14 -5.66
CA LEU A 112 6.36 0.55 -4.68
C LEU A 112 5.99 1.99 -5.12
N TYR A 113 6.88 2.69 -5.81
CA TYR A 113 6.64 4.02 -6.34
C TYR A 113 5.66 4.02 -7.53
N GLU A 114 5.73 3.03 -8.42
CA GLU A 114 4.74 2.88 -9.51
C GLU A 114 3.32 2.73 -8.95
N ASP A 115 3.19 1.98 -7.86
CA ASP A 115 1.93 1.77 -7.15
C ASP A 115 1.56 2.90 -6.18
N ARG A 116 2.26 4.03 -6.14
CA ARG A 116 1.99 5.14 -5.18
C ARG A 116 0.53 5.59 -5.12
N HIS A 117 -0.16 5.49 -6.24
CA HIS A 117 -1.56 5.87 -6.40
C HIS A 117 -2.56 5.01 -5.60
N ILE A 118 -2.16 3.82 -5.12
CA ILE A 118 -3.02 2.93 -4.32
C ILE A 118 -2.64 2.85 -2.84
N TRP A 119 -1.59 3.55 -2.39
CA TRP A 119 -1.14 3.46 -0.99
C TRP A 119 -0.64 4.76 -0.37
N VAL A 120 -0.19 5.74 -1.15
CA VAL A 120 0.34 7.00 -0.59
C VAL A 120 -0.82 7.95 -0.28
N PRO A 121 -0.95 8.47 0.97
CA PRO A 121 -2.10 9.28 1.39
C PRO A 121 -2.47 10.42 0.44
N ILE A 122 -1.47 11.18 -0.02
CA ILE A 122 -1.69 12.35 -0.90
C ILE A 122 -2.26 11.98 -2.29
N TYR A 123 -2.21 10.71 -2.66
CA TYR A 123 -2.81 10.18 -3.88
C TYR A 123 -4.20 9.58 -3.66
N LEU A 124 -4.58 9.28 -2.41
CA LEU A 124 -5.87 8.65 -2.07
C LEU A 124 -7.02 9.65 -1.89
N ASP A 125 -6.72 10.95 -1.91
CA ASP A 125 -7.55 12.08 -1.41
C ASP A 125 -8.88 12.35 -2.15
N HIS A 126 -9.35 11.40 -2.96
CA HIS A 126 -10.62 11.48 -3.69
C HIS A 126 -11.52 10.24 -3.53
N HIS A 127 -11.17 9.29 -2.65
CA HIS A 127 -11.81 7.96 -2.65
C HIS A 127 -12.36 7.47 -1.30
N PHE A 128 -12.40 8.31 -0.27
CA PHE A 128 -13.08 8.03 1.00
C PHE A 128 -14.37 8.84 1.15
#